data_AF-A0A8T6TQR3-F1
#
_entry.id   AF-A0A8T6TQR3-F1
#
_cell.length_a   1.000
_cell.length_b   1.000
_cell.length_c   1.000
_cell.angle_alpha   90.00
_cell.angle_beta   90.00
_cell.angle_gamma   90.00
#
_symmetry.space_group_name_H-M   'P 1'
#
loop_
_entity.id
_entity.type
_entity.pdbx_description
1 polymer ?
#
loop_
_entity_poly.entity_id
_entity_poly.type
_entity_poly.pdbx_seq_one_letter_code
_entity_poly.pdbx_strand_id
1 'polypeptide(L)'
;MSELELEIAAALVTVFMLAVTILSARSYARTGSRKVLIVTTAFAVFFVKGALLSYGLMQEEVDWEGLILWALVLDAVVAILLFVAIIAKRGGE
;
A
#
# COMPACT_ATOMS: atom_id res chain seq x y z
N MET A 1 -7.18 0.06 -23.87
CA MET A 1 -7.73 0.63 -22.62
C MET A 1 -7.62 2.12 -22.76
N SER A 2 -8.71 2.87 -22.55
CA SER A 2 -8.68 4.34 -22.61
C SER A 2 -7.98 4.91 -21.36
N GLU A 3 -7.53 6.16 -21.42
CA GLU A 3 -6.95 6.87 -20.25
C GLU A 3 -7.94 6.91 -19.08
N LEU A 4 -9.22 7.14 -19.39
CA LEU A 4 -10.32 7.11 -18.42
C LEU A 4 -10.45 5.76 -17.71
N GLU A 5 -10.28 4.64 -18.41
CA GLU A 5 -10.33 3.30 -17.81
C GLU A 5 -9.17 3.08 -16.83
N LEU A 6 -7.97 3.59 -17.14
CA LEU A 6 -6.80 3.52 -16.27
C LEU A 6 -7.00 4.34 -14.97
N GLU A 7 -7.52 5.56 -15.09
CA GLU A 7 -7.81 6.43 -13.96
C GLU A 7 -8.83 5.80 -12.99
N ILE A 8 -9.93 5.28 -13.54
CA ILE A 8 -10.98 4.62 -12.75
C ILE A 8 -10.41 3.37 -12.06
N ALA A 9 -9.64 2.55 -12.77
CA ALA A 9 -9.02 1.36 -12.19
C ALA A 9 -8.06 1.73 -11.05
N ALA A 10 -7.21 2.75 -11.26
CA ALA A 10 -6.27 3.23 -10.25
C ALA A 10 -7.01 3.76 -9.00
N ALA A 11 -8.05 4.57 -9.19
CA ALA A 11 -8.86 5.09 -8.09
C ALA A 11 -9.54 3.96 -7.29
N LEU A 12 -10.12 2.97 -7.98
CA LEU A 12 -10.76 1.82 -7.33
C LEU A 12 -9.76 0.99 -6.52
N VAL A 13 -8.58 0.71 -7.06
CA VAL A 13 -7.51 -0.01 -6.35
C VAL A 13 -7.05 0.78 -5.14
N THR A 14 -6.85 2.09 -5.27
CA THR A 14 -6.45 2.97 -4.16
C THR A 14 -7.49 2.98 -3.04
N VAL A 15 -8.78 3.14 -3.37
CA VAL A 15 -9.88 3.08 -2.39
C VAL A 15 -9.97 1.69 -1.73
N PHE A 16 -9.80 0.62 -2.51
CA PHE A 16 -9.77 -0.74 -1.97
C PHE A 16 -8.63 -0.93 -0.98
N MET A 17 -7.41 -0.47 -1.29
CA MET A 17 -6.27 -0.53 -0.38
C MET A 17 -6.50 0.27 0.90
N LEU A 18 -7.18 1.41 0.83
CA LEU A 18 -7.57 2.16 2.02
C LEU A 18 -8.56 1.37 2.89
N ALA A 19 -9.58 0.76 2.28
CA ALA A 19 -10.55 -0.06 3.00
C ALA A 19 -9.88 -1.25 3.70
N VAL A 20 -8.98 -1.96 3.00
CA VAL A 20 -8.20 -3.06 3.57
C VAL A 20 -7.30 -2.58 4.70
N THR A 21 -6.68 -1.41 4.56
CA THR A 21 -5.86 -0.79 5.62
C THR A 21 -6.69 -0.55 6.88
N ILE A 22 -7.90 0.03 6.74
CA ILE A 22 -8.81 0.29 7.86
C ILE A 22 -9.27 -1.02 8.52
N LEU A 23 -9.63 -2.04 7.74
CA LEU A 23 -10.03 -3.34 8.27
C LEU A 23 -8.88 -4.03 9.02
N SER A 24 -7.66 -3.96 8.48
CA SER A 24 -6.46 -4.49 9.12
C SER A 24 -6.15 -3.74 10.42
N ALA A 25 -6.25 -2.41 10.44
CA ALA A 25 -6.08 -1.60 11.64
C ALA A 25 -7.11 -1.95 12.73
N ARG A 26 -8.37 -2.17 12.36
CA ARG A 26 -9.41 -2.66 13.29
C ARG A 26 -9.09 -4.06 13.82
N SER A 27 -8.53 -4.93 12.99
CA SER A 27 -8.05 -6.25 13.42
C SER A 27 -6.89 -6.15 14.40
N TYR A 28 -5.95 -5.24 14.17
CA TYR A 28 -4.86 -4.96 15.11
C TYR A 28 -5.40 -4.47 16.46
N ALA A 29 -6.35 -3.54 16.45
CA ALA A 29 -6.96 -3.02 17.68
C ALA A 29 -7.62 -4.12 18.53
N ARG A 30 -8.09 -5.21 17.91
CA ARG A 30 -8.68 -6.36 18.62
C ARG A 30 -7.66 -7.41 19.05
N THR A 31 -6.60 -7.61 18.28
CA THR A 31 -5.63 -8.71 18.49
C THR A 31 -4.38 -8.28 19.24
N GLY A 32 -3.99 -7.00 19.17
CA GLY A 32 -2.71 -6.49 19.68
C GLY A 32 -1.48 -7.12 18.99
N SER A 33 -1.67 -7.88 17.92
CA SER A 33 -0.60 -8.67 17.32
C SER A 33 0.34 -7.79 16.51
N ARG A 34 1.64 -7.82 16.86
CA ARG A 34 2.69 -7.10 16.12
C ARG A 34 2.74 -7.49 14.65
N LYS A 35 2.41 -8.75 14.31
CA LYS A 35 2.29 -9.20 12.91
C LYS A 35 1.20 -8.45 12.16
N VAL A 36 0.03 -8.31 12.79
CA VAL A 36 -1.11 -7.61 12.18
C VAL A 36 -0.76 -6.14 12.00
N LEU A 37 -0.07 -5.50 12.95
CA LEU A 37 0.42 -4.15 12.80
C LEU A 37 1.33 -3.99 11.57
N ILE A 38 2.31 -4.88 11.40
CA ILE A 38 3.24 -4.82 10.26
C ILE A 38 2.49 -5.00 8.93
N VAL A 39 1.52 -5.91 8.87
CA VAL A 39 0.67 -6.10 7.70
C VAL A 39 -0.21 -4.87 7.44
N THR A 40 -0.77 -4.25 8.49
CA THR A 40 -1.49 -2.98 8.37
C THR A 40 -0.59 -1.89 7.79
N THR A 41 0.66 -1.79 8.25
CA THR A 41 1.64 -0.85 7.70
C THR A 41 1.91 -1.12 6.22
N ALA A 42 2.07 -2.39 5.82
CA ALA A 42 2.27 -2.75 4.42
C ALA A 42 1.09 -2.32 3.53
N PHE A 43 -0.15 -2.51 3.99
CA PHE A 43 -1.32 -2.02 3.27
C PHE A 43 -1.39 -0.49 3.19
N ALA A 44 -0.99 0.20 4.25
CA ALA A 44 -0.91 1.67 4.23
C ALA A 44 0.13 2.16 3.21
N VAL A 45 1.29 1.49 3.10
CA VAL A 45 2.31 1.83 2.08
C VAL A 45 1.77 1.59 0.66
N PHE A 46 1.05 0.50 0.43
CA PHE A 46 0.37 0.27 -0.85
C PHE A 46 -0.67 1.34 -1.17
N PHE A 47 -1.43 1.80 -0.17
CA PHE A 47 -2.35 2.91 -0.34
C PHE A 47 -1.63 4.21 -0.73
N VAL A 48 -0.52 4.53 -0.05
CA VAL A 48 0.31 5.70 -0.40
C VAL A 48 0.85 5.61 -1.82
N LYS A 49 1.33 4.42 -2.23
CA LYS A 49 1.74 4.16 -3.62
C LYS A 49 0.59 4.40 -4.60
N GLY A 50 -0.58 3.84 -4.32
CA GLY A 50 -1.78 4.03 -5.15
C GLY A 50 -2.15 5.50 -5.28
N ALA A 51 -2.15 6.25 -4.18
CA ALA A 51 -2.41 7.68 -4.16
C ALA A 51 -1.39 8.48 -4.98
N LEU A 52 -0.10 8.14 -4.88
CA LEU A 52 0.98 8.74 -5.68
C LEU A 52 0.78 8.52 -7.19
N LEU A 53 0.47 7.28 -7.58
CA LEU A 53 0.23 6.92 -8.98
C LEU A 53 -1.05 7.58 -9.52
N SER A 54 -2.13 7.57 -8.73
CA SER A 54 -3.36 8.27 -9.07
C SER A 54 -3.15 9.78 -9.20
N TYR A 55 -2.34 10.39 -8.32
CA TYR A 55 -1.98 11.80 -8.43
C TYR A 55 -1.17 12.10 -9.70
N GLY A 56 -0.23 11.22 -10.07
CA GLY A 56 0.51 11.35 -11.32
C GLY A 56 -0.39 11.28 -12.56
N LEU A 57 -1.41 10.43 -12.57
CA LEU A 57 -2.36 10.37 -13.69
C LEU A 57 -3.16 11.66 -13.90
N MET A 58 -3.33 12.48 -12.85
CA MET A 58 -4.11 13.72 -12.93
C MET A 58 -3.29 14.95 -13.34
N GLN A 59 -1.97 14.80 -13.48
CA GLN A 59 -1.05 15.90 -13.75
C GLN A 59 -0.67 15.93 -15.23
N GLU A 60 -0.74 17.12 -15.84
CA GLU A 60 -0.49 17.30 -17.28
C GLU A 60 0.99 17.09 -17.65
N GLU A 61 1.91 17.41 -16.72
CA GLU A 61 3.33 17.12 -16.82
C GLU A 61 3.76 16.24 -15.62
N VAL A 62 4.18 15.00 -15.90
CA VAL A 62 4.68 14.05 -14.89
C VAL A 62 5.99 13.43 -15.32
N ASP A 63 6.96 13.47 -14.41
CA ASP A 63 8.14 12.62 -14.48
C ASP A 63 7.76 11.17 -14.14
N TRP A 64 7.35 10.43 -15.17
CA TRP A 64 6.95 9.02 -15.05
C TRP A 64 8.10 8.13 -14.60
N GLU A 65 9.34 8.45 -14.98
CA GLU A 65 10.51 7.67 -14.59
C GLU A 65 10.75 7.78 -13.08
N GLY A 66 10.75 9.01 -12.56
CA GLY A 66 10.81 9.27 -11.12
C GLY A 66 9.67 8.63 -10.35
N LEU A 67 8.43 8.76 -10.84
CA LEU A 67 7.24 8.19 -10.20
C LEU A 67 7.28 6.65 -10.13
N ILE A 68 7.72 5.99 -11.22
CA ILE A 68 7.89 4.53 -11.28
C ILE A 68 9.01 4.09 -10.34
N LEU A 69 10.12 4.81 -10.28
CA LEU A 69 11.23 4.50 -9.37
C LEU A 69 10.76 4.57 -7.91
N TRP A 70 10.00 5.60 -7.53
CA TRP A 70 9.37 5.67 -6.21
C TRP A 70 8.39 4.52 -5.97
N ALA A 71 7.56 4.18 -6.95
CA ALA A 71 6.63 3.05 -6.84
C ALA A 71 7.34 1.71 -6.60
N LEU A 72 8.49 1.48 -7.24
CA LEU A 72 9.33 0.29 -7.05
C LEU A 72 9.98 0.27 -5.65
N VAL A 73 10.45 1.42 -5.17
CA VAL A 73 10.97 1.56 -3.80
C VAL A 73 9.89 1.20 -2.78
N LEU A 74 8.65 1.68 -2.98
CA LEU A 74 7.53 1.34 -2.11
C LEU A 74 7.19 -0.16 -2.15
N ASP A 75 7.28 -0.81 -3.32
CA ASP A 75 7.12 -2.27 -3.43
C ASP A 75 8.20 -3.03 -2.64
N ALA A 76 9.45 -2.57 -2.70
CA ALA A 76 10.54 -3.14 -1.91
C ALA A 76 10.30 -2.98 -0.40
N VAL A 77 9.82 -1.80 0.03
CA VAL A 77 9.45 -1.55 1.43
C VAL A 77 8.32 -2.47 1.87
N VAL A 78 7.28 -2.64 1.06
CA VAL A 78 6.21 -3.60 1.33
C VAL A 78 6.76 -5.02 1.44
N ALA A 79 7.59 -5.46 0.50
CA ALA A 79 8.17 -6.80 0.52
C ALA A 79 8.97 -7.05 1.80
N ILE A 80 9.76 -6.06 2.25
CA ILE A 80 10.49 -6.11 3.52
C ILE A 80 9.52 -6.20 4.70
N LEU A 81 8.47 -5.36 4.74
CA LEU A 81 7.48 -5.40 5.81
C LEU A 81 6.78 -6.77 5.89
N LEU A 82 6.36 -7.32 4.75
CA LEU A 82 5.73 -8.63 4.70
C LEU A 82 6.69 -9.75 5.11
N PHE A 83 7.94 -9.70 4.65
CA PHE A 83 8.98 -10.63 5.10
C PHE A 83 9.17 -10.55 6.62
N VAL A 84 9.29 -9.34 7.18
CA VAL A 84 9.39 -9.12 8.63
C VAL A 84 8.15 -9.65 9.35
N ALA A 85 6.94 -9.48 8.81
CA ALA A 85 5.72 -10.03 9.42
C ALA A 85 5.72 -11.57 9.49
N ILE A 86 6.32 -12.23 8.49
CA ILE A 86 6.47 -13.69 8.45
C ILE A 86 7.48 -14.14 9.51
N ILE A 87 8.68 -13.55 9.51
CA ILE A 87 9.78 -13.97 10.40
C ILE A 87 9.65 -13.46 11.83
N ALA A 88 8.84 -12.43 12.08
CA ALA A 88 8.56 -11.95 13.42
C ALA A 88 7.98 -13.10 14.24
N LYS A 89 8.80 -13.72 15.09
CA LYS A 89 8.33 -14.73 16.05
C LYS A 89 7.26 -14.11 16.94
N ARG A 90 6.29 -14.89 17.43
CA ARG A 90 5.35 -14.43 18.47
C ARG A 90 6.20 -13.88 19.61
N GLY A 91 6.30 -12.55 19.74
CA GLY A 91 6.87 -11.92 20.91
C GLY A 91 5.85 -12.09 22.02
N GLY A 92 5.86 -13.26 22.68
CA GLY A 92 4.86 -13.64 23.67
C GLY A 92 4.69 -15.14 23.93
N GLU A 93 5.61 -16.01 23.50
CA GLU A 93 5.76 -17.40 24.00
C GLU A 93 7.24 -17.70 24.26
#